data_AF-A0A507AVX7-F1
#
_entry.id   AF-A0A507AVX7-F1
#
_cell.length_a   1.000
_cell.length_b   1.000
_cell.length_c   1.000
_cell.angle_alpha   90.00
_cell.angle_beta   90.00
_cell.angle_gamma   90.00
#
_symmetry.space_group_name_H-M   'P 1'
#
loop_
_entity.id
_entity.type
_entity.pdbx_description
1 polymer ?
#
loop_
_entity_poly.entity_id
_entity_poly.type
_entity_poly.pdbx_seq_one_letter_code
_entity_poly.pdbx_strand_id
1 'polypeptide(L)'
;MHFPPTSVSVALLFASSALAAAVTRNDPHQADFRTFGVAGCSEDNQGVYTLTQSNVGTCKPFTAPIGSMSVTNNLCKQYRSNPRARSVYVYDDEACSAGETELPVGSCQDGAWLSYKLYIHSRKPLDKYIPQAIEWRRRSKVLHTRHLAKPFHPKRTLL
;
A
#
# COMPACT_ATOMS: atom_id res chain seq x y z
N MET A 1 -24.26 4.78 78.19
CA MET A 1 -24.66 5.16 76.83
C MET A 1 -24.23 6.59 76.61
N HIS A 2 -23.38 6.88 75.62
CA HIS A 2 -23.32 8.11 74.81
C HIS A 2 -22.02 8.07 73.97
N PHE A 3 -22.17 8.01 72.64
CA PHE A 3 -21.10 8.18 71.66
C PHE A 3 -21.33 9.50 70.91
N PRO A 4 -20.31 10.33 70.65
CA PRO A 4 -20.46 11.53 69.82
C PRO A 4 -20.27 11.24 68.32
N PRO A 5 -20.78 12.11 67.43
CA PRO A 5 -20.91 11.84 65.99
C PRO A 5 -19.88 12.61 65.14
N THR A 6 -19.21 11.94 64.21
CA THR A 6 -18.47 12.52 63.06
C THR A 6 -18.14 11.34 62.11
N SER A 7 -18.18 11.37 60.77
CA SER A 7 -17.93 12.43 59.79
C SER A 7 -18.55 12.02 58.43
N VAL A 8 -18.91 12.99 57.59
CA VAL A 8 -19.31 12.80 56.18
C VAL A 8 -18.06 12.61 55.32
N SER A 9 -17.95 11.48 54.62
CA SER A 9 -16.86 11.22 53.65
C SER A 9 -17.32 11.54 52.23
N VAL A 10 -16.75 12.59 51.63
CA VAL A 10 -16.90 12.91 50.21
C VAL A 10 -15.91 12.06 49.40
N ALA A 11 -16.43 11.14 48.59
CA ALA A 11 -15.62 10.37 47.66
C ALA A 11 -15.32 11.21 46.41
N LEU A 12 -14.08 11.70 46.27
CA LEU A 12 -13.59 12.26 45.01
C LEU A 12 -13.32 11.13 44.02
N LEU A 13 -14.18 11.01 43.01
CA LEU A 13 -13.95 10.20 41.83
C LEU A 13 -12.89 10.90 40.95
N PHE A 14 -11.64 10.43 41.01
CA PHE A 14 -10.63 10.80 40.03
C PHE A 14 -10.96 10.12 38.69
N ALA A 15 -11.62 10.85 37.79
CA ALA A 15 -11.74 10.47 36.40
C ALA A 15 -10.37 10.67 35.71
N SER A 16 -9.54 9.62 35.71
CA SER A 16 -8.31 9.60 34.91
C SER A 16 -8.65 9.37 33.45
N SER A 17 -8.75 10.47 32.68
CA SER A 17 -8.81 10.43 31.22
C SER A 17 -7.43 10.04 30.67
N ALA A 18 -7.24 8.76 30.37
CA ALA A 18 -6.06 8.28 29.65
C ALA A 18 -6.11 8.84 28.21
N LEU A 19 -5.32 9.87 27.93
CA LEU A 19 -5.00 10.28 26.57
C LEU A 19 -4.15 9.18 25.94
N ALA A 20 -4.78 8.31 25.15
CA ALA A 20 -4.07 7.36 24.30
C ALA A 20 -3.30 8.16 23.24
N ALA A 21 -2.04 8.49 23.52
CA ALA A 21 -1.15 9.06 22.53
C ALA A 21 -0.91 8.02 21.42
N ALA A 22 -1.32 8.33 20.20
CA ALA A 22 -0.99 7.52 19.04
C ALA A 22 0.54 7.52 18.86
N VAL A 23 1.18 6.38 19.13
CA VAL A 23 2.62 6.21 18.90
C VAL A 23 2.85 6.16 17.40
N THR A 24 3.30 7.27 16.82
CA THR A 24 3.78 7.32 15.45
C THR A 24 5.10 6.55 15.36
N ARG A 25 5.08 5.36 14.75
CA ARG A 25 6.31 4.67 14.35
C ARG A 25 6.97 5.45 13.22
N ASN A 26 8.24 5.83 13.40
CA ASN A 26 9.03 6.53 12.38
C ASN A 26 9.29 5.69 11.11
N ASP A 27 9.03 4.39 11.15
CA ASP A 27 9.23 3.47 10.02
C ASP A 27 7.94 2.70 9.72
N PRO A 28 7.14 3.16 8.74
CA PRO A 28 5.84 2.55 8.43
C PRO A 28 5.98 1.12 7.88
N HIS A 29 5.11 0.23 8.36
CA HIS A 29 4.92 -1.12 7.82
C HIS A 29 4.55 -1.09 6.33
N GLN A 30 5.03 -2.08 5.56
CA GLN A 30 4.83 -2.18 4.11
C GLN A 30 4.29 -3.53 3.65
N ALA A 31 4.87 -4.61 4.13
CA ALA A 31 4.51 -5.96 3.72
C ALA A 31 4.87 -6.98 4.80
N ASP A 32 4.13 -8.08 4.83
CA ASP A 32 4.47 -9.26 5.61
C ASP A 32 4.53 -10.46 4.68
N PHE A 33 5.48 -11.34 4.93
CA PHE A 33 5.52 -12.65 4.31
C PHE A 33 5.95 -13.72 5.30
N ARG A 34 5.56 -14.95 5.03
CA ARG A 34 5.87 -16.12 5.83
C ARG A 34 6.72 -17.10 5.01
N THR A 35 7.72 -17.68 5.64
CA THR A 35 8.58 -18.70 5.01
C THR A 35 8.37 -20.06 5.66
N PHE A 36 8.66 -21.09 4.88
CA PHE A 36 8.53 -22.47 5.27
C PHE A 36 9.75 -23.24 4.75
N GLY A 37 10.28 -24.18 5.53
CA GLY A 37 11.46 -24.95 5.12
C GLY A 37 11.15 -26.07 4.11
N VAL A 38 9.88 -26.35 3.86
CA VAL A 38 9.41 -27.29 2.83
C VAL A 38 8.45 -26.64 1.84
N ALA A 39 8.19 -27.31 0.73
CA ALA A 39 7.21 -26.89 -0.27
C ALA A 39 5.77 -26.90 0.29
N GLY A 40 4.90 -26.05 -0.27
CA GLY A 40 3.45 -26.07 -0.03
C GLY A 40 2.92 -25.12 1.05
N CYS A 41 3.76 -24.32 1.69
CA CYS A 41 3.39 -23.30 2.68
C CYS A 41 2.46 -23.77 3.82
N SER A 42 2.59 -25.03 4.24
CA SER A 42 1.77 -25.63 5.29
C SER A 42 2.59 -26.11 6.48
N GLU A 43 3.68 -26.82 6.19
CA GLU A 43 4.56 -27.46 7.17
C GLU A 43 5.87 -26.69 7.33
N ASP A 44 6.57 -26.92 8.44
CA ASP A 44 7.86 -26.31 8.75
C ASP A 44 7.86 -24.78 8.65
N ASN A 45 6.90 -24.15 9.33
CA ASN A 45 6.70 -22.70 9.37
C ASN A 45 7.83 -22.01 10.15
N GLN A 46 8.64 -21.23 9.45
CA GLN A 46 9.84 -20.58 10.00
C GLN A 46 9.57 -19.17 10.53
N GLY A 47 8.33 -18.69 10.46
CA GLY A 47 7.91 -17.40 11.01
C GLY A 47 7.57 -16.34 9.95
N VAL A 48 7.36 -15.11 10.42
CA VAL A 48 6.90 -13.97 9.60
C VAL A 48 7.99 -12.91 9.53
N TYR A 49 8.30 -12.48 8.32
CA TYR A 49 9.15 -11.35 8.05
C TYR A 49 8.27 -10.12 7.80
N THR A 50 8.51 -9.09 8.60
CA THR A 50 7.86 -7.79 8.45
C THR A 50 8.79 -6.82 7.76
N LEU A 51 8.34 -6.28 6.63
CA LEU A 51 9.04 -5.27 5.86
C LEU A 51 8.47 -3.89 6.14
N THR A 52 9.36 -2.95 6.32
CA THR A 52 9.09 -1.55 6.66
C THR A 52 9.62 -0.61 5.58
N GLN A 53 9.33 0.69 5.68
CA GLN A 53 9.75 1.68 4.71
C GLN A 53 11.28 1.70 4.54
N SER A 54 12.03 1.52 5.63
CA SER A 54 13.49 1.47 5.60
C SER A 54 14.05 0.28 4.83
N ASN A 55 13.26 -0.78 4.58
CA ASN A 55 13.72 -1.96 3.85
C ASN A 55 13.59 -1.83 2.34
N VAL A 56 13.04 -0.72 1.85
CA VAL A 56 12.92 -0.46 0.41
C VAL A 56 14.29 -0.38 -0.22
N GLY A 57 14.52 -1.18 -1.26
CA GLY A 57 15.77 -1.17 -2.00
C GLY A 57 16.94 -1.84 -1.27
N THR A 58 16.72 -2.39 -0.08
CA THR A 58 17.75 -3.12 0.67
C THR A 58 17.64 -4.62 0.39
N CYS A 59 18.72 -5.23 -0.09
CA CYS A 59 18.83 -6.68 -0.20
C CYS A 59 19.03 -7.29 1.20
N LYS A 60 18.31 -8.36 1.50
CA LYS A 60 18.45 -9.10 2.76
C LYS A 60 18.53 -10.60 2.49
N PRO A 61 19.55 -11.31 3.00
CA PRO A 61 19.60 -12.76 2.91
C PRO A 61 18.56 -13.38 3.85
N PHE A 62 18.10 -14.59 3.52
CA PHE A 62 17.36 -15.41 4.47
C PHE A 62 18.31 -15.96 5.54
N THR A 63 17.79 -16.10 6.76
CA THR A 63 18.58 -16.62 7.89
C THR A 63 18.66 -18.14 7.92
N ALA A 64 17.77 -18.81 7.18
CA ALA A 64 17.69 -20.25 7.06
C ALA A 64 17.26 -20.62 5.62
N PRO A 65 17.60 -21.83 5.14
CA PRO A 65 17.08 -22.35 3.88
C PRO A 65 15.55 -22.40 3.90
N ILE A 66 14.93 -22.00 2.79
CA ILE A 66 13.48 -22.01 2.61
C ILE A 66 13.11 -22.99 1.48
N GLY A 67 11.93 -23.57 1.56
CA GLY A 67 11.33 -24.41 0.52
C GLY A 67 10.08 -23.79 -0.10
N SER A 68 9.37 -22.92 0.63
CA SER A 68 8.27 -22.13 0.09
C SER A 68 8.02 -20.85 0.87
N MET A 69 7.29 -19.92 0.24
CA MET A 69 6.98 -18.60 0.80
C MET A 69 5.57 -18.15 0.43
N SER A 70 4.92 -17.43 1.34
CA SER A 70 3.65 -16.76 1.07
C SER A 70 3.66 -15.32 1.54
N VAL A 71 3.35 -14.39 0.64
CA VAL A 71 3.20 -12.97 0.98
C VAL A 71 1.78 -12.76 1.52
N THR A 72 1.68 -12.59 2.84
CA THR A 72 0.40 -12.50 3.56
C THR A 72 -0.23 -11.12 3.46
N ASN A 73 0.59 -10.07 3.41
CA ASN A 73 0.10 -8.70 3.30
C ASN A 73 1.06 -7.86 2.47
N ASN A 74 0.49 -7.00 1.63
CA ASN A 74 1.22 -5.95 0.95
C ASN A 74 0.31 -4.72 0.90
N LEU A 75 0.48 -3.83 1.88
CA LEU A 75 -0.37 -2.67 2.10
C LEU A 75 -0.42 -1.74 0.88
N CYS A 76 0.58 -1.83 -0.01
CA CYS A 76 0.66 -0.99 -1.20
C CYS A 76 -0.02 -1.57 -2.44
N LYS A 77 -0.17 -2.90 -2.58
CA LYS A 77 -0.89 -3.51 -3.72
C LYS A 77 -2.41 -3.47 -3.57
N GLN A 78 -2.92 -3.45 -2.33
CA GLN A 78 -4.36 -3.45 -2.08
C GLN A 78 -5.06 -2.18 -2.60
N TYR A 79 -4.34 -1.06 -2.67
CA TYR A 79 -4.80 0.15 -3.34
C TYR A 79 -4.28 0.18 -4.78
N ARG A 80 -5.05 -0.37 -5.71
CA ARG A 80 -4.76 -0.37 -7.18
C ARG A 80 -4.54 1.03 -7.76
N SER A 81 -4.97 2.08 -7.04
CA SER A 81 -4.76 3.49 -7.36
C SER A 81 -3.55 4.12 -6.67
N ASN A 82 -2.76 3.38 -5.90
CA ASN A 82 -1.59 3.90 -5.19
C ASN A 82 -0.42 4.07 -6.17
N PRO A 83 0.16 5.28 -6.31
CA PRO A 83 1.35 5.50 -7.13
C PRO A 83 2.62 4.84 -6.56
N ARG A 84 2.53 4.24 -5.36
CA ARG A 84 3.63 3.56 -4.65
C ARG A 84 3.38 2.06 -4.49
N ALA A 85 2.84 1.39 -5.51
CA ALA A 85 2.67 -0.06 -5.48
C ALA A 85 4.04 -0.71 -5.15
N ARG A 86 4.04 -1.68 -4.23
CA ARG A 86 5.27 -2.38 -3.82
C ARG A 86 5.17 -3.85 -4.11
N SER A 87 6.30 -4.47 -4.32
CA SER A 87 6.39 -5.92 -4.49
C SER A 87 7.59 -6.46 -3.74
N VAL A 88 7.43 -7.68 -3.23
CA VAL A 88 8.53 -8.45 -2.65
C VAL A 88 9.13 -9.26 -3.79
N TYR A 89 10.43 -9.12 -3.96
CA TYR A 89 11.22 -9.89 -4.90
C TYR A 89 12.12 -10.84 -4.12
N VAL A 90 12.36 -12.00 -4.70
CA VAL A 90 13.28 -13.02 -4.20
C VAL A 90 14.31 -13.36 -5.27
N TYR A 91 15.44 -13.89 -4.83
CA TYR A 91 16.63 -14.07 -5.65
C TYR A 91 17.32 -15.41 -5.34
N ASP A 92 18.02 -15.94 -6.33
CA ASP A 92 18.76 -17.21 -6.23
C ASP A 92 20.15 -17.03 -5.59
N ASP A 93 20.57 -15.80 -5.33
CA ASP A 93 21.82 -15.44 -4.68
C ASP A 93 21.60 -14.56 -3.45
N GLU A 94 22.60 -14.47 -2.56
CA GLU A 94 22.51 -13.63 -1.35
C GLU A 94 22.68 -12.13 -1.64
N ALA A 95 23.19 -11.77 -2.82
CA ALA A 95 23.48 -10.38 -3.21
C ALA A 95 22.34 -9.71 -4.01
N CYS A 96 21.20 -10.39 -4.18
CA CYS A 96 20.07 -9.93 -4.99
C CYS A 96 20.47 -9.53 -6.42
N SER A 97 21.31 -10.34 -7.08
CA SER A 97 21.85 -10.07 -8.42
C SER A 97 21.36 -11.04 -9.49
N ALA A 98 20.85 -12.22 -9.11
CA ALA A 98 20.41 -13.26 -10.03
C ALA A 98 19.07 -13.88 -9.62
N GLY A 99 18.32 -14.41 -10.59
CA GLY A 99 17.10 -15.16 -10.30
C GLY A 99 15.92 -14.31 -9.80
N GLU A 100 15.88 -13.03 -10.17
CA GLU A 100 14.83 -12.11 -9.70
C GLU A 100 13.43 -12.65 -10.01
N THR A 101 12.65 -12.89 -8.95
CA THR A 101 11.28 -13.37 -9.04
C THR A 101 10.35 -12.50 -8.21
N GLU A 102 9.31 -11.95 -8.83
CA GLU A 102 8.28 -11.19 -8.10
C GLU A 102 7.28 -12.14 -7.44
N LEU A 103 7.07 -11.99 -6.13
CA LEU A 103 6.11 -12.83 -5.42
C LEU A 103 4.69 -12.23 -5.42
N PRO A 104 3.68 -12.99 -5.88
CA PRO A 104 2.28 -12.63 -5.75
C PRO A 104 1.82 -12.59 -4.29
N VAL A 105 0.82 -11.75 -4.02
CA VAL A 105 0.21 -11.61 -2.69
C VAL A 105 -0.93 -12.62 -2.58
N GLY A 106 -1.02 -13.32 -1.44
CA GLY A 106 -2.11 -14.23 -1.15
C GLY A 106 -2.01 -15.61 -1.81
N SER A 107 -0.86 -15.96 -2.41
CA SER A 107 -0.60 -17.32 -2.89
C SER A 107 0.70 -17.87 -2.29
N CYS A 108 0.76 -19.20 -2.20
CA CYS A 108 1.99 -19.92 -1.88
C CYS A 108 2.86 -20.04 -3.12
N GLN A 109 4.18 -19.90 -2.96
CA GLN A 109 5.15 -20.10 -4.03
C GLN A 109 6.26 -21.01 -3.49
N ASP A 110 6.53 -22.10 -4.21
CA ASP A 110 7.63 -23.00 -3.89
C ASP A 110 8.92 -22.49 -4.52
N GLY A 111 10.01 -22.54 -3.76
CA GLY A 111 11.31 -22.06 -4.20
C GLY A 111 12.33 -22.01 -3.08
N ALA A 112 13.60 -22.24 -3.45
CA ALA A 112 14.74 -22.25 -2.55
C ALA A 112 15.59 -20.98 -2.73
N TRP A 113 14.95 -19.82 -2.53
CA TRP A 113 15.61 -18.52 -2.70
C TRP A 113 16.55 -18.22 -1.53
N LEU A 114 17.59 -17.42 -1.80
CA LEU A 114 18.64 -17.07 -0.82
C LEU A 114 18.49 -15.66 -0.25
N SER A 115 17.85 -14.75 -0.99
CA SER A 115 17.61 -13.39 -0.50
C SER A 115 16.30 -12.80 -1.00
N TYR A 116 15.92 -11.67 -0.41
CA TYR A 116 14.72 -10.93 -0.73
C TYR A 116 14.94 -9.42 -0.71
N LYS A 117 14.07 -8.70 -1.42
CA LYS A 117 14.09 -7.23 -1.51
C LYS A 117 12.71 -6.65 -1.73
N LEU A 118 12.42 -5.55 -1.03
CA LEU A 118 11.20 -4.76 -1.24
C LEU A 118 11.45 -3.68 -2.30
N TYR A 119 10.67 -3.69 -3.38
CA TYR A 119 10.73 -2.64 -4.40
C TYR A 119 9.49 -1.76 -4.41
N ILE A 120 9.69 -0.51 -4.81
CA ILE A 120 8.62 0.42 -5.15
C ILE A 120 8.53 0.50 -6.67
N HIS A 121 7.38 0.12 -7.21
CA HIS A 121 7.04 0.40 -8.60
C HIS A 121 6.72 1.88 -8.73
N SER A 122 7.69 2.66 -9.21
CA SER A 122 7.39 4.02 -9.65
C SER A 122 6.51 3.91 -10.89
N ARG A 123 5.24 4.33 -10.78
CA ARG A 123 4.47 4.59 -11.99
C ARG A 123 5.25 5.66 -12.76
N LYS A 124 5.56 5.38 -14.03
CA LYS A 124 6.16 6.37 -14.93
C LYS A 124 5.42 7.70 -14.72
N PRO A 125 6.14 8.82 -14.52
CA PRO A 125 5.51 10.10 -14.28
C PRO A 125 4.44 10.35 -15.35
N LEU A 126 3.22 10.64 -14.90
CA LEU A 126 2.08 10.92 -15.78
C LEU A 126 2.37 12.12 -16.70
N ASP A 127 3.43 12.86 -16.40
CA ASP A 127 4.04 13.98 -17.11
C ASP A 127 4.22 13.69 -18.61
N LYS A 128 4.50 12.42 -18.98
CA LYS A 128 4.62 12.03 -20.40
C LYS A 128 3.27 12.04 -21.16
N TYR A 129 2.14 11.98 -20.46
CA TYR A 129 0.79 11.94 -21.04
C TYR A 129 0.00 13.25 -20.87
N ILE A 130 0.47 14.19 -20.05
CA ILE A 130 -0.13 15.52 -19.89
C ILE A 130 -0.23 16.29 -21.22
N PRO A 131 0.79 16.31 -22.11
CA PRO A 131 0.70 17.05 -23.38
C PRO A 131 -0.43 16.53 -24.28
N GLN A 132 -0.64 15.20 -24.30
CA GLN A 132 -1.69 14.59 -25.11
C GLN A 132 -3.08 14.93 -24.56
N ALA A 133 -3.28 14.82 -23.23
CA ALA A 133 -4.55 15.15 -22.61
C ALA A 133 -4.95 16.64 -22.77
N ILE A 134 -3.96 17.56 -22.80
CA ILE A 134 -4.19 18.98 -23.08
C ILE A 134 -4.62 19.20 -24.54
N GLU A 135 -3.99 18.51 -25.50
CA GLU A 135 -4.36 18.58 -26.92
C GLU A 135 -5.78 18.04 -27.18
N TRP A 136 -6.16 16.93 -26.55
CA TRP A 136 -7.53 16.41 -26.60
C TRP A 136 -8.56 17.41 -26.06
N ARG A 137 -8.23 18.15 -24.97
CA ARG A 137 -9.11 19.18 -24.39
C ARG A 137 -9.21 20.45 -25.25
N ARG A 138 -8.14 20.82 -25.98
CA ARG A 138 -8.20 21.92 -26.97
C ARG A 138 -9.09 21.57 -28.16
N ARG A 139 -8.94 20.38 -28.73
CA ARG A 139 -9.75 19.94 -29.89
C ARG A 139 -11.23 19.83 -29.57
N SER A 140 -11.59 19.35 -28.37
CA SER A 140 -12.98 19.24 -27.94
C SER A 140 -13.65 20.59 -27.67
N LYS A 141 -12.91 21.61 -27.19
CA LYS A 141 -13.44 22.99 -27.10
C LYS A 141 -13.73 23.59 -28.47
N VAL A 142 -12.92 23.32 -29.50
CA VAL A 142 -13.14 23.81 -30.87
C VAL A 142 -14.39 23.18 -31.52
N LEU A 143 -14.72 21.93 -31.18
CA LEU A 143 -15.90 21.23 -31.69
C LEU A 143 -17.22 21.75 -31.07
N HIS A 144 -17.22 22.14 -29.80
CA HIS A 144 -18.44 22.70 -29.16
C HIS A 144 -18.82 24.10 -29.71
N THR A 145 -17.84 24.92 -30.10
CA THR A 145 -18.14 26.27 -30.63
C THR A 145 -18.72 26.23 -32.06
N ARG A 146 -18.52 25.16 -32.83
CA ARG A 146 -19.05 25.04 -34.20
C ARG A 146 -20.53 24.67 -34.27
N HIS A 147 -21.12 24.16 -33.19
CA HIS A 147 -22.55 23.77 -33.19
C HIS A 147 -23.52 24.90 -32.83
N LEU A 148 -23.05 26.05 -32.36
CA LEU A 148 -23.91 27.16 -31.94
C LEU A 148 -24.06 28.27 -33.01
N ALA A 149 -23.43 28.14 -34.18
CA ALA A 149 -23.54 29.10 -35.27
C ALA A 149 -24.39 28.55 -36.43
N LYS A 150 -25.70 28.38 -36.20
CA LYS A 150 -26.69 28.39 -37.29
C LYS A 150 -27.63 29.59 -37.08
N PRO A 151 -27.55 30.63 -37.91
CA PRO A 151 -28.51 31.73 -37.85
C PRO A 151 -29.89 31.24 -38.27
N PHE A 152 -30.87 31.45 -37.40
CA PHE A 152 -32.29 31.23 -37.65
C PHE A 152 -32.78 32.34 -38.58
N HIS A 153 -33.04 32.02 -39.85
CA HIS A 153 -33.69 32.94 -40.79
C HIS A 153 -35.22 32.81 -40.66
N PRO A 154 -35.96 33.85 -40.21
CA PRO A 154 -37.41 33.84 -40.28
C PRO A 154 -37.85 34.08 -41.73
N LYS A 155 -38.57 33.11 -42.32
CA LYS A 155 -39.28 33.30 -43.58
C LYS A 155 -40.43 34.30 -43.34
N ARG A 156 -40.27 35.49 -43.90
CA ARG A 156 -41.31 36.51 -44.02
C ARG A 156 -42.06 36.22 -45.32
N THR A 157 -43.25 35.61 -45.22
CA THR A 157 -44.18 35.51 -46.36
C THR A 157 -45.02 36.78 -46.36
N LEU A 158 -44.94 37.52 -47.46
CA LEU A 158 -45.80 38.65 -47.80
C LEU A 158 -46.59 38.27 -49.05
N LEU A 159 -47.86 38.72 -49.04
CA LEU A 159 -48.93 38.63 -50.04
C LEU A 159 -49.81 37.37 -49.95
#